data_AF-A0A420YVR8-F1
#
_entry.id   AF-A0A420YVR8-F1
#
_cell.length_a   1.000
_cell.length_b   1.000
_cell.length_c   1.000
_cell.angle_alpha   90.00
_cell.angle_beta   90.00
_cell.angle_gamma   90.00
#
_symmetry.space_group_name_H-M   'P 1'
#
loop_
_entity.id
_entity.type
_entity.pdbx_description
1 polymer ?
#
loop_
_entity_poly.entity_id
_entity_poly.type
_entity_poly.pdbx_seq_one_letter_code
_entity_poly.pdbx_strand_id
1 'polypeptide(L)'
;MERMYAFIDESGAFGFDFDKPGCSQYFIICAVIVKESELPILEARVEEVRAKYFQTGEMKSSKVGKNNQRRKRILDDLKDLPYKFYAFVCDKKKIGENSGLHYKKSFYKFLNNLVYEELSIVFQRLTIVADGVGGNDYQQSFSQYMTKKVRATDLFGKGYRNIEDSKEQVLIQLADFISGSLSFNYEPSKITQAEGYNYKSILKAKTLLLRNYPRDFSSYTPPERTLTSDYDRTIAEISYRQAITFREKNSGTTDEFVQRQIVVLDYLLFRFMNLSPRHYIPTEELKKQLQFRGFEKISTQVFRTKIIARLRDERVIISSSKEGYKLPSTHQELRDFISLGKSIVTPLLSRLRTCHDVVKLGTDGDFDLFDEFRFVEDVNKAIGNEL
;
A
#
# COMPACT_ATOMS: atom_id res chain seq x y z
N MET A 1 -26.18 -2.68 -13.42
CA MET A 1 -25.80 -2.08 -12.12
C MET A 1 -26.06 -0.59 -12.18
N GLU A 2 -26.65 -0.06 -11.11
CA GLU A 2 -26.89 1.37 -10.91
C GLU A 2 -25.57 2.13 -10.77
N ARG A 3 -25.53 3.40 -11.20
CA ARG A 3 -24.36 4.26 -11.04
C ARG A 3 -24.23 4.68 -9.57
N MET A 4 -23.00 4.71 -9.07
CA MET A 4 -22.66 5.17 -7.73
C MET A 4 -21.93 6.51 -7.81
N TYR A 5 -22.15 7.38 -6.83
CA TYR A 5 -21.43 8.63 -6.64
C TYR A 5 -20.54 8.55 -5.41
N ALA A 6 -19.31 9.04 -5.50
CA ALA A 6 -18.36 9.13 -4.39
C ALA A 6 -17.87 10.56 -4.18
N PHE A 7 -18.17 11.14 -3.02
CA PHE A 7 -17.76 12.49 -2.60
C PHE A 7 -16.58 12.38 -1.65
N ILE A 8 -15.46 13.03 -1.97
CA ILE A 8 -14.19 12.79 -1.28
C ILE A 8 -13.68 14.04 -0.57
N ASP A 9 -13.28 13.86 0.68
CA ASP A 9 -12.53 14.84 1.45
C ASP A 9 -11.57 14.16 2.43
N GLU A 10 -10.65 14.91 3.01
CA GLU A 10 -9.65 14.39 3.94
C GLU A 10 -9.57 15.16 5.27
N SER A 11 -8.88 14.55 6.22
CA SER A 11 -8.50 15.18 7.48
C SER A 11 -7.04 14.87 7.80
N GLY A 12 -6.30 15.89 8.22
CA GLY A 12 -4.89 15.81 8.57
C GLY A 12 -4.01 16.57 7.58
N ALA A 13 -2.87 17.05 8.06
CA ALA A 13 -1.92 17.81 7.25
C ALA A 13 -0.85 16.89 6.66
N PHE A 14 -0.30 17.26 5.52
CA PHE A 14 0.95 16.68 5.05
C PHE A 14 2.13 17.14 5.95
N GLY A 15 3.07 16.25 6.23
CA GLY A 15 4.26 16.52 7.05
C GLY A 15 4.67 15.30 7.87
N PHE A 16 5.96 15.22 8.24
CA PHE A 16 6.52 14.12 9.05
C PHE A 16 7.22 14.62 10.32
N ASP A 17 7.24 15.93 10.54
CA ASP A 17 7.76 16.53 11.76
C ASP A 17 6.65 16.59 12.81
N PHE A 18 6.47 15.48 13.54
CA PHE A 18 5.36 15.30 14.48
C PHE A 18 5.52 16.11 15.77
N ASP A 19 6.69 16.69 16.00
CA ASP A 19 6.97 17.57 17.15
C ASP A 19 6.48 19.00 16.88
N LYS A 20 6.27 19.38 15.61
CA LYS A 20 5.76 20.71 15.25
C LYS A 20 4.23 20.81 15.40
N PRO A 21 3.73 21.92 15.99
CA PRO A 21 2.30 22.23 15.98
C PRO A 21 1.75 22.28 14.56
N GLY A 22 0.64 21.58 14.32
CA GLY A 22 -0.04 21.53 13.02
C GLY A 22 0.34 20.36 12.11
N CYS A 23 1.37 19.59 12.46
CA CYS A 23 1.63 18.29 11.82
C CYS A 23 0.76 17.22 12.48
N SER A 24 -0.18 16.63 11.74
CA SER A 24 -0.95 15.48 12.24
C SER A 24 -0.12 14.21 12.16
N GLN A 25 -0.32 13.23 13.04
CA GLN A 25 0.26 11.90 12.81
C GLN A 25 -0.51 11.14 11.73
N TYR A 26 -1.84 11.31 11.69
CA TYR A 26 -2.70 10.59 10.77
C TYR A 26 -3.14 11.48 9.59
N PHE A 27 -3.34 10.84 8.43
CA PHE A 27 -3.98 11.43 7.26
C PHE A 27 -5.16 10.54 6.87
N ILE A 28 -6.38 11.06 6.96
CA ILE A 28 -7.61 10.27 6.80
C ILE A 28 -8.35 10.75 5.57
N ILE A 29 -8.55 9.88 4.58
CA ILE A 29 -9.37 10.17 3.41
C ILE A 29 -10.74 9.50 3.61
N CYS A 30 -11.82 10.24 3.37
CA CYS A 30 -13.17 9.74 3.42
C CYS A 30 -13.81 9.87 2.04
N ALA A 31 -14.46 8.81 1.57
CA ALA A 31 -15.32 8.82 0.40
C ALA A 31 -16.75 8.47 0.83
N VAL A 32 -17.67 9.42 0.75
CA VAL A 32 -19.10 9.19 0.97
C VAL A 32 -19.70 8.67 -0.33
N ILE A 33 -20.35 7.51 -0.26
CA ILE A 33 -20.81 6.73 -1.41
C ILE A 33 -22.33 6.61 -1.35
N VAL A 34 -22.99 6.96 -2.45
CA VAL A 34 -24.46 6.93 -2.59
C VAL A 34 -24.85 6.47 -3.99
N LYS A 35 -26.03 5.86 -4.10
CA LYS A 35 -26.64 5.49 -5.39
C LYS A 35 -27.19 6.72 -6.11
N GLU A 36 -27.17 6.72 -7.44
CA GLU A 36 -27.75 7.80 -8.24
C GLU A 36 -29.22 8.07 -7.89
N SER A 37 -30.03 7.04 -7.62
CA SER A 37 -31.44 7.22 -7.21
C SER A 37 -31.65 7.84 -5.83
N GLU A 38 -30.70 7.66 -4.90
CA GLU A 38 -30.79 8.16 -3.53
C GLU A 38 -30.11 9.53 -3.36
N LEU A 39 -29.37 9.99 -4.38
CA LEU A 39 -28.57 11.21 -4.32
C LEU A 39 -29.40 12.46 -3.95
N PRO A 40 -30.54 12.77 -4.61
CA PRO A 40 -31.32 13.97 -4.27
C PRO A 40 -31.89 13.93 -2.84
N ILE A 41 -32.24 12.73 -2.36
CA ILE A 41 -32.75 12.53 -0.99
C ILE A 41 -31.63 12.78 0.02
N LEU A 42 -30.44 12.22 -0.23
CA LEU A 42 -29.28 12.43 0.62
C LEU A 42 -28.92 13.92 0.70
N GLU A 43 -28.83 14.60 -0.44
CA GLU A 43 -28.50 16.04 -0.51
C GLU A 43 -29.46 16.88 0.33
N ALA A 44 -30.77 16.72 0.14
CA ALA A 44 -31.78 17.49 0.87
C ALA A 44 -31.67 17.25 2.38
N ARG A 45 -31.50 15.99 2.81
CA ARG A 45 -31.45 15.63 4.23
C ARG A 45 -30.14 16.06 4.91
N VAL A 46 -29.02 16.03 4.19
CA VAL A 46 -27.75 16.57 4.71
C VAL A 46 -27.83 18.09 4.82
N GLU A 47 -28.47 18.77 3.87
CA GLU A 47 -28.68 20.22 3.92
C GLU A 47 -29.59 20.63 5.09
N GLU A 48 -30.63 19.86 5.41
CA GLU A 48 -31.44 20.05 6.61
C GLU A 48 -30.59 19.98 7.89
N VAL A 49 -29.70 18.99 7.99
CA VAL A 49 -28.78 18.84 9.12
C VAL A 49 -27.80 20.01 9.18
N ARG A 50 -27.22 20.41 8.04
CA ARG A 50 -26.32 21.56 7.94
C ARG A 50 -27.02 22.83 8.41
N ALA A 51 -28.23 23.11 7.90
CA ALA A 51 -29.01 24.28 8.31
C ALA A 51 -29.34 24.27 9.81
N LYS A 52 -29.74 23.11 10.36
CA LYS A 52 -30.07 22.93 11.78
C LYS A 52 -28.89 23.25 12.71
N TYR A 53 -27.68 22.81 12.36
CA TYR A 53 -26.52 22.92 13.25
C TYR A 53 -25.54 24.04 12.90
N PHE A 54 -25.56 24.55 11.66
CA PHE A 54 -24.61 25.53 11.15
C PHE A 54 -25.28 26.77 10.54
N GLN A 55 -26.61 26.82 10.50
CA GLN A 55 -27.39 27.94 9.96
C GLN A 55 -27.01 28.23 8.51
N THR A 56 -26.45 29.40 8.22
CA THR A 56 -25.95 29.80 6.90
C THR A 56 -24.50 29.34 6.65
N GLY A 57 -23.83 28.81 7.67
CA GLY A 57 -22.45 28.37 7.59
C GLY A 57 -22.28 26.96 7.05
N GLU A 58 -21.11 26.69 6.48
CA GLU A 58 -20.70 25.35 6.06
C GLU A 58 -20.56 24.39 7.25
N MET A 59 -20.95 23.13 7.04
CA MET A 59 -20.75 22.00 7.95
C MET A 59 -19.28 21.57 7.91
N LYS A 60 -18.44 22.26 8.68
CA LYS A 60 -17.02 21.94 8.84
C LYS A 60 -16.75 21.29 10.18
N SER A 61 -16.02 20.18 10.18
CA SER A 61 -15.62 19.46 11.40
C SER A 61 -14.82 20.36 12.36
N SER A 62 -13.97 21.23 11.81
CA SER A 62 -13.15 22.17 12.58
C SER A 62 -14.00 23.21 13.34
N LYS A 63 -15.15 23.65 12.79
CA LYS A 63 -16.06 24.59 13.45
C LYS A 63 -16.75 24.01 14.69
N VAL A 64 -16.90 22.69 14.76
CA VAL A 64 -17.43 22.02 15.97
C VAL A 64 -16.33 21.83 17.03
N GLY A 65 -15.07 21.68 16.59
CA GLY A 65 -13.92 21.57 17.47
C GLY A 65 -14.08 20.44 18.49
N LYS A 66 -13.82 20.76 19.76
CA LYS A 66 -13.84 19.84 20.92
C LYS A 66 -15.24 19.62 21.52
N ASN A 67 -16.30 20.19 20.94
CA ASN A 67 -17.65 20.00 21.47
C ASN A 67 -18.19 18.61 21.08
N ASN A 68 -17.78 17.60 21.84
CA ASN A 68 -18.07 16.19 21.57
C ASN A 68 -19.58 15.90 21.60
N GLN A 69 -20.31 16.55 22.51
CA GLN A 69 -21.77 16.39 22.61
C GLN A 69 -22.47 16.91 21.35
N ARG A 70 -22.08 18.10 20.84
CA ARG A 70 -22.60 18.65 19.59
C ARG A 70 -22.23 17.74 18.41
N ARG A 71 -20.99 17.26 18.34
CA ARG A 71 -20.53 16.33 17.30
C ARG A 71 -21.36 15.04 17.29
N LYS A 72 -21.58 14.42 18.45
CA LYS A 72 -22.42 13.22 18.59
C LYS A 72 -23.84 13.48 18.06
N ARG A 73 -24.48 14.59 18.43
CA ARG A 73 -25.83 14.92 17.95
C ARG A 73 -25.89 15.05 16.43
N ILE A 74 -24.93 15.74 15.82
CA ILE A 74 -24.85 15.87 14.36
C ILE A 74 -24.67 14.48 13.72
N LEU A 75 -23.76 13.66 14.23
CA LEU A 75 -23.54 12.30 13.71
C LEU A 75 -24.77 11.41 13.89
N ASP A 76 -25.51 11.55 14.99
CA ASP A 76 -26.76 10.81 15.23
C ASP A 76 -27.83 11.19 14.19
N ASP A 77 -27.94 12.45 13.81
CA ASP A 77 -28.87 12.88 12.75
C ASP A 77 -28.41 12.43 11.34
N LEU A 78 -27.10 12.27 11.14
CA LEU A 78 -26.53 11.81 9.87
C LEU A 78 -26.52 10.27 9.75
N LYS A 79 -26.57 9.51 10.85
CA LYS A 79 -26.30 8.07 10.83
C LYS A 79 -27.39 7.24 10.14
N ASP A 80 -28.56 7.80 9.87
CA ASP A 80 -29.68 7.06 9.27
C ASP A 80 -29.86 7.36 7.77
N LEU A 81 -29.20 8.40 7.24
CA LEU A 81 -29.32 8.84 5.85
C LEU A 81 -28.79 7.82 4.83
N PRO A 82 -29.27 7.79 3.57
CA PRO A 82 -28.97 6.73 2.60
C PRO A 82 -27.59 6.88 1.95
N TYR A 83 -26.53 6.79 2.75
CA TYR A 83 -25.15 6.69 2.27
C TYR A 83 -24.42 5.53 2.94
N LYS A 84 -23.29 5.17 2.36
CA LYS A 84 -22.21 4.45 3.04
C LYS A 84 -20.94 5.26 2.88
N PHE A 85 -19.89 4.95 3.62
CA PHE A 85 -18.60 5.60 3.40
C PHE A 85 -17.45 4.60 3.42
N TYR A 86 -16.43 4.92 2.63
CA TYR A 86 -15.11 4.32 2.68
C TYR A 86 -14.17 5.27 3.40
N ALA A 87 -13.36 4.75 4.32
CA ALA A 87 -12.33 5.54 4.99
C ALA A 87 -10.95 4.89 4.84
N PHE A 88 -9.96 5.69 4.46
CA PHE A 88 -8.55 5.31 4.41
C PHE A 88 -7.78 6.10 5.47
N VAL A 89 -7.24 5.42 6.47
CA VAL A 89 -6.55 6.00 7.62
C VAL A 89 -5.06 5.71 7.50
N CYS A 90 -4.28 6.74 7.22
CA CYS A 90 -2.84 6.67 7.00
C CYS A 90 -2.06 7.13 8.24
N ASP A 91 -1.45 6.20 8.97
CA ASP A 91 -0.47 6.46 10.03
C ASP A 91 0.88 6.84 9.40
N LYS A 92 1.17 8.14 9.37
CA LYS A 92 2.40 8.65 8.74
C LYS A 92 3.65 8.25 9.51
N LYS A 93 3.55 7.97 10.81
CA LYS A 93 4.71 7.52 11.62
C LYS A 93 5.23 6.17 11.15
N LYS A 94 4.33 5.29 10.72
CA LYS A 94 4.67 3.94 10.21
C LYS A 94 5.22 3.93 8.78
N ILE A 95 5.08 5.02 8.03
CA ILE A 95 5.63 5.16 6.67
C ILE A 95 7.16 5.30 6.68
N GLY A 96 7.74 5.56 7.86
CA GLY A 96 9.17 5.76 8.08
C GLY A 96 9.62 7.14 7.60
N GLU A 97 10.45 7.80 8.42
CA GLU A 97 11.02 9.14 8.17
C GLU A 97 11.93 9.26 6.94
N ASN A 98 12.05 8.19 6.15
CA ASN A 98 12.92 8.20 4.98
C ASN A 98 12.41 7.40 3.75
N SER A 99 11.10 7.20 3.62
CA SER A 99 10.52 6.66 2.38
C SER A 99 10.41 7.74 1.29
N GLY A 100 10.38 7.38 0.00
CA GLY A 100 10.15 8.35 -1.10
C GLY A 100 8.82 9.14 -1.00
N LEU A 101 8.00 8.83 0.01
CA LEU A 101 6.76 9.51 0.38
C LEU A 101 6.98 10.76 1.25
N HIS A 102 8.23 11.12 1.59
CA HIS A 102 8.58 12.44 2.18
C HIS A 102 8.30 13.62 1.26
N TYR A 103 8.15 13.38 -0.05
CA TYR A 103 7.76 14.41 -0.98
C TYR A 103 6.24 14.44 -1.12
N LYS A 104 5.62 15.59 -0.83
CA LYS A 104 4.16 15.80 -0.90
C LYS A 104 3.52 15.26 -2.19
N LYS A 105 4.14 15.54 -3.34
CA LYS A 105 3.69 15.03 -4.65
C LYS A 105 3.68 13.50 -4.73
N SER A 106 4.73 12.85 -4.23
CA SER A 106 4.84 11.39 -4.20
C SER A 106 3.84 10.78 -3.23
N PHE A 107 3.66 11.40 -2.05
CA PHE A 107 2.68 11.00 -1.05
C PHE A 107 1.25 11.04 -1.59
N TYR A 108 0.83 12.18 -2.15
CA TYR A 108 -0.52 12.29 -2.71
C TYR A 108 -0.72 11.36 -3.89
N LYS A 109 0.24 11.28 -4.83
CA LYS A 109 0.14 10.32 -5.94
C LYS A 109 -0.03 8.88 -5.46
N PHE A 110 0.67 8.51 -4.39
CA PHE A 110 0.56 7.18 -3.79
C PHE A 110 -0.83 6.95 -3.16
N LEU A 111 -1.30 7.89 -2.34
CA LEU A 111 -2.63 7.82 -1.73
C LEU A 111 -3.75 7.79 -2.79
N ASN A 112 -3.64 8.61 -3.82
CA ASN A 112 -4.60 8.66 -4.93
C ASN A 112 -4.70 7.31 -5.64
N ASN A 113 -3.55 6.64 -5.87
CA ASN A 113 -3.53 5.31 -6.46
C ASN A 113 -4.27 4.28 -5.60
N LEU A 114 -3.98 4.25 -4.29
CA LEU A 114 -4.61 3.29 -3.38
C LEU A 114 -6.14 3.47 -3.29
N VAL A 115 -6.60 4.72 -3.10
CA VAL A 115 -8.02 5.02 -3.03
C VAL A 115 -8.70 4.72 -4.37
N TYR A 116 -8.07 5.07 -5.49
CA TYR A 116 -8.60 4.78 -6.82
C TYR A 116 -8.76 3.28 -7.06
N GLU A 117 -7.75 2.47 -6.73
CA GLU A 117 -7.79 1.02 -6.93
C GLU A 117 -8.91 0.36 -6.12
N GLU A 118 -9.01 0.69 -4.83
CA GLU A 118 -10.06 0.12 -3.96
C GLU A 118 -11.46 0.50 -4.45
N LEU A 119 -11.71 1.78 -4.77
CA LEU A 119 -13.01 2.23 -5.27
C LEU A 119 -13.32 1.66 -6.67
N SER A 120 -12.31 1.54 -7.53
CA SER A 120 -12.46 1.08 -8.92
C SER A 120 -12.69 -0.42 -9.07
N ILE A 121 -12.23 -1.22 -8.10
CA ILE A 121 -12.45 -2.67 -8.08
C ILE A 121 -13.87 -2.97 -7.60
N VAL A 122 -14.34 -2.25 -6.58
CA VAL A 122 -15.64 -2.50 -5.95
C VAL A 122 -16.81 -2.02 -6.82
N PHE A 123 -16.66 -0.88 -7.50
CA PHE A 123 -17.75 -0.27 -8.26
C PHE A 123 -17.46 -0.25 -9.77
N GLN A 124 -18.28 -0.97 -10.53
CA GLN A 124 -18.18 -1.02 -12.00
C GLN A 124 -18.52 0.33 -12.66
N ARG A 125 -19.54 1.03 -12.14
CA ARG A 125 -19.98 2.36 -12.61
C ARG A 125 -19.92 3.37 -11.47
N LEU A 126 -18.78 4.03 -11.32
CA LEU A 126 -18.52 5.01 -10.27
C LEU A 126 -18.28 6.39 -10.88
N THR A 127 -18.99 7.41 -10.38
CA THR A 127 -18.68 8.82 -10.60
C THR A 127 -18.02 9.37 -9.35
N ILE A 128 -16.77 9.79 -9.49
CA ILE A 128 -16.07 10.50 -8.41
C ILE A 128 -16.35 11.99 -8.52
N VAL A 129 -16.69 12.58 -7.38
CA VAL A 129 -17.04 13.98 -7.25
C VAL A 129 -16.11 14.62 -6.20
N ALA A 130 -15.41 15.69 -6.59
CA ALA A 130 -14.46 16.41 -5.75
C ALA A 130 -14.51 17.92 -6.03
N ASP A 131 -14.07 18.73 -5.07
CA ASP A 131 -13.97 20.18 -5.25
C ASP A 131 -12.80 20.49 -6.20
N GLY A 132 -13.07 21.30 -7.23
CA GLY A 132 -12.13 21.62 -8.30
C GLY A 132 -11.22 22.81 -8.00
N VAL A 133 -11.77 23.89 -7.44
CA VAL A 133 -11.11 25.22 -7.39
C VAL A 133 -11.00 25.76 -5.96
N GLY A 134 -11.88 25.36 -5.04
CA GLY A 134 -11.83 25.74 -3.62
C GLY A 134 -11.25 24.66 -2.69
N GLY A 135 -11.04 23.45 -3.24
CA GLY A 135 -10.58 22.28 -2.49
C GLY A 135 -9.14 22.37 -2.01
N ASN A 136 -8.82 21.57 -0.99
CA ASN A 136 -7.48 21.46 -0.44
C ASN A 136 -6.49 20.83 -1.46
N ASP A 137 -5.18 20.89 -1.14
CA ASP A 137 -4.12 20.41 -2.04
C ASP A 137 -4.26 18.91 -2.40
N TYR A 138 -4.89 18.11 -1.54
CA TYR A 138 -5.11 16.70 -1.78
C TYR A 138 -6.23 16.48 -2.80
N GLN A 139 -7.39 17.11 -2.61
CA GLN A 139 -8.52 17.05 -3.55
C GLN A 139 -8.09 17.47 -4.96
N GLN A 140 -7.34 18.56 -5.09
CA GLN A 140 -6.79 18.98 -6.40
C GLN A 140 -5.87 17.91 -7.01
N SER A 141 -5.01 17.31 -6.19
CA SER A 141 -4.13 16.22 -6.64
C SER A 141 -4.91 14.98 -7.07
N PHE A 142 -5.95 14.61 -6.32
CA PHE A 142 -6.82 13.48 -6.59
C PHE A 142 -7.61 13.69 -7.88
N SER A 143 -8.21 14.88 -8.03
CA SER A 143 -8.89 15.36 -9.22
C SER A 143 -8.06 15.22 -10.50
N GLN A 144 -6.82 15.71 -10.48
CA GLN A 144 -5.89 15.57 -11.60
C GLN A 144 -5.50 14.12 -11.87
N TYR A 145 -5.31 13.32 -10.81
CA TYR A 145 -4.98 11.90 -10.93
C TYR A 145 -6.11 11.11 -11.59
N MET A 146 -7.36 11.34 -11.15
CA MET A 146 -8.56 10.71 -11.68
C MET A 146 -8.80 11.07 -13.14
N THR A 147 -8.72 12.35 -13.49
CA THR A 147 -8.90 12.81 -14.88
C THR A 147 -7.94 12.09 -15.84
N LYS A 148 -6.68 11.90 -15.44
CA LYS A 148 -5.69 11.17 -16.25
C LYS A 148 -6.03 9.68 -16.38
N LYS A 149 -6.54 9.04 -15.33
CA LYS A 149 -6.91 7.62 -15.34
C LYS A 149 -8.16 7.37 -16.16
N VAL A 150 -9.20 8.18 -16.01
CA VAL A 150 -10.47 8.08 -16.75
C VAL A 150 -10.22 8.23 -18.25
N ARG A 151 -9.46 9.24 -18.69
CA ARG A 151 -9.08 9.42 -20.11
C ARG A 151 -8.39 8.21 -20.74
N ALA A 152 -7.72 7.39 -19.93
CA ALA A 152 -7.05 6.19 -20.41
C ALA A 152 -7.95 4.93 -20.42
N THR A 153 -9.16 4.97 -19.85
CA THR A 153 -10.02 3.80 -19.61
C THR A 153 -11.47 3.95 -20.13
N ASP A 154 -11.76 5.00 -20.89
CA ASP A 154 -13.13 5.54 -21.10
C ASP A 154 -14.05 4.76 -22.05
N LEU A 155 -14.14 3.43 -21.90
CA LEU A 155 -15.09 2.59 -22.64
C LEU A 155 -16.15 1.90 -21.76
N PHE A 156 -16.03 1.94 -20.42
CA PHE A 156 -16.86 1.08 -19.54
C PHE A 156 -17.52 1.76 -18.31
N GLY A 157 -17.78 3.07 -18.35
CA GLY A 157 -18.74 3.70 -17.42
C GLY A 157 -18.19 4.19 -16.07
N LYS A 158 -16.89 4.50 -15.99
CA LYS A 158 -16.28 5.25 -14.87
C LYS A 158 -16.26 6.74 -15.22
N GLY A 159 -16.88 7.57 -14.39
CA GLY A 159 -16.96 9.01 -14.57
C GLY A 159 -16.13 9.79 -13.55
N TYR A 160 -15.68 10.97 -13.93
CA TYR A 160 -15.11 11.95 -13.01
C TYR A 160 -15.77 13.31 -13.26
N ARG A 161 -16.19 14.00 -12.20
CA ARG A 161 -16.91 15.28 -12.26
C ARG A 161 -16.33 16.26 -11.24
N ASN A 162 -16.06 17.48 -11.68
CA ASN A 162 -15.79 18.61 -10.79
C ASN A 162 -17.12 19.20 -10.31
N ILE A 163 -17.19 19.58 -9.04
CA ILE A 163 -18.35 20.30 -8.51
C ILE A 163 -18.26 21.79 -8.83
N GLU A 164 -19.33 22.33 -9.41
CA GLU A 164 -19.58 23.78 -9.53
C GLU A 164 -20.90 24.21 -8.83
N ASP A 165 -21.72 23.26 -8.35
CA ASP A 165 -23.02 23.49 -7.70
C ASP A 165 -22.90 23.43 -6.17
N SER A 166 -23.48 24.42 -5.46
CA SER A 166 -23.51 24.46 -4.00
C SER A 166 -24.25 23.28 -3.36
N LYS A 167 -25.13 22.60 -4.09
CA LYS A 167 -25.82 21.39 -3.61
C LYS A 167 -24.88 20.22 -3.43
N GLU A 168 -24.05 19.92 -4.43
CA GLU A 168 -23.10 18.80 -4.35
C GLU A 168 -21.98 19.10 -3.33
N GLN A 169 -21.69 20.38 -3.06
CA GLN A 169 -20.74 20.79 -2.02
C GLN A 169 -21.16 20.34 -0.60
N VAL A 170 -22.46 20.20 -0.33
CA VAL A 170 -22.92 19.75 1.00
C VAL A 170 -22.51 18.30 1.29
N LEU A 171 -22.36 17.48 0.25
CA LEU A 171 -21.93 16.09 0.38
C LEU A 171 -20.41 15.96 0.52
N ILE A 172 -19.62 16.89 -0.04
CA ILE A 172 -18.20 17.02 0.33
C ILE A 172 -18.09 17.40 1.80
N GLN A 173 -18.90 18.36 2.28
CA GLN A 173 -18.91 18.74 3.70
C GLN A 173 -19.28 17.56 4.61
N LEU A 174 -20.15 16.65 4.16
CA LEU A 174 -20.42 15.39 4.87
C LEU A 174 -19.16 14.52 4.95
N ALA A 175 -18.38 14.43 3.87
CA ALA A 175 -17.10 13.71 3.88
C ALA A 175 -16.07 14.35 4.83
N ASP A 176 -15.93 15.69 4.86
CA ASP A 176 -15.11 16.42 5.85
C ASP A 176 -15.57 16.12 7.28
N PHE A 177 -16.89 16.16 7.51
CA PHE A 177 -17.42 15.96 8.85
C PHE A 177 -17.15 14.54 9.37
N ILE A 178 -17.25 13.53 8.50
CA ILE A 178 -16.92 12.14 8.81
C ILE A 178 -15.42 11.96 9.02
N SER A 179 -14.56 12.39 8.08
CA SER A 179 -13.10 12.26 8.18
C SER A 179 -12.57 12.96 9.43
N GLY A 180 -13.04 14.17 9.68
CA GLY A 180 -12.69 14.97 10.84
C GLY A 180 -13.21 14.38 12.15
N SER A 181 -14.38 13.74 12.17
CA SER A 181 -14.87 13.03 13.36
C SER A 181 -14.07 11.75 13.64
N LEU A 182 -13.73 10.98 12.60
CA LEU A 182 -12.86 9.80 12.73
C LEU A 182 -11.47 10.16 13.26
N SER A 183 -10.96 11.35 12.95
CA SER A 183 -9.64 11.78 13.45
C SER A 183 -9.53 11.81 14.98
N PHE A 184 -10.64 11.99 15.71
CA PHE A 184 -10.66 11.90 17.18
C PHE A 184 -10.43 10.49 17.73
N ASN A 185 -10.54 9.46 16.88
CA ASN A 185 -10.22 8.08 17.26
C ASN A 185 -8.79 7.65 16.94
N TYR A 186 -8.02 8.48 16.21
CA TYR A 186 -6.67 8.12 15.76
C TYR A 186 -5.60 9.12 16.21
N GLU A 187 -5.87 10.42 16.10
CA GLU A 187 -4.87 11.46 16.38
C GLU A 187 -4.64 11.59 17.89
N PRO A 188 -3.40 11.38 18.42
CA PRO A 188 -3.14 11.39 19.86
C PRO A 188 -3.62 12.66 20.57
N SER A 189 -3.42 13.83 19.93
CA SER A 189 -3.84 15.12 20.47
C SER A 189 -5.37 15.29 20.53
N LYS A 190 -6.13 14.54 19.72
CA LYS A 190 -7.60 14.58 19.69
C LYS A 190 -8.23 13.45 20.50
N ILE A 191 -7.56 12.32 20.68
CA ILE A 191 -8.04 11.21 21.53
C ILE A 191 -8.27 11.71 22.96
N THR A 192 -7.34 12.49 23.52
CA THR A 192 -7.50 13.12 24.84
C THR A 192 -8.68 14.08 24.88
N GLN A 193 -8.95 14.77 23.78
CA GLN A 193 -10.06 15.71 23.63
C GLN A 193 -11.40 15.02 23.37
N ALA A 194 -11.41 13.74 23.01
CA ALA A 194 -12.62 13.00 22.69
C ALA A 194 -13.43 12.63 23.93
N GLU A 195 -12.87 12.73 25.15
CA GLU A 195 -13.56 12.49 26.43
C GLU A 195 -14.34 11.17 26.45
N GLY A 196 -13.78 10.11 25.85
CA GLY A 196 -14.40 8.78 25.79
C GLY A 196 -15.43 8.58 24.66
N TYR A 197 -15.74 9.59 23.85
CA TYR A 197 -16.61 9.44 22.69
C TYR A 197 -15.94 8.62 21.58
N ASN A 198 -16.64 7.57 21.12
CA ASN A 198 -16.17 6.68 20.06
C ASN A 198 -16.96 6.89 18.75
N TYR A 199 -16.51 7.87 17.95
CA TYR A 199 -17.17 8.21 16.68
C TYR A 199 -17.12 7.08 15.65
N LYS A 200 -16.04 6.28 15.64
CA LYS A 200 -15.95 5.06 14.84
C LYS A 200 -17.10 4.09 15.13
N SER A 201 -17.54 3.98 16.39
CA SER A 201 -18.67 3.11 16.77
C SER A 201 -20.01 3.67 16.31
N ILE A 202 -20.22 4.98 16.39
CA ILE A 202 -21.43 5.66 15.91
C ILE A 202 -21.59 5.45 14.40
N LEU A 203 -20.49 5.53 13.66
CA LEU A 203 -20.45 5.41 12.19
C LEU A 203 -20.34 3.97 11.67
N LYS A 204 -20.26 2.97 12.57
CA LYS A 204 -19.97 1.58 12.20
C LYS A 204 -20.97 1.02 11.18
N ALA A 205 -22.26 1.27 11.35
CA ALA A 205 -23.31 0.77 10.46
C ALA A 205 -23.25 1.35 9.03
N LYS A 206 -22.62 2.52 8.87
CA LYS A 206 -22.45 3.21 7.58
C LYS A 206 -21.08 2.96 6.95
N THR A 207 -20.16 2.36 7.69
CA THR A 207 -18.82 2.03 7.21
C THR A 207 -18.90 0.89 6.20
N LEU A 208 -18.66 1.18 4.92
CA LEU A 208 -18.50 0.14 3.89
C LEU A 208 -17.19 -0.61 4.11
N LEU A 209 -16.12 0.16 4.28
CA LEU A 209 -14.78 -0.36 4.50
C LEU A 209 -13.93 0.72 5.17
N LEU A 210 -13.19 0.33 6.21
CA LEU A 210 -12.18 1.16 6.85
C LEU A 210 -10.81 0.49 6.66
N ARG A 211 -9.95 1.14 5.89
CA ARG A 211 -8.57 0.69 5.63
C ARG A 211 -7.60 1.46 6.50
N ASN A 212 -6.83 0.74 7.30
CA ASN A 212 -5.66 1.31 7.98
C ASN A 212 -4.42 1.11 7.12
N TYR A 213 -3.57 2.12 7.09
CA TYR A 213 -2.35 2.15 6.33
C TYR A 213 -1.21 2.74 7.17
N PRO A 214 0.02 2.20 7.09
CA PRO A 214 0.37 0.91 6.51
C PRO A 214 -0.45 -0.20 7.16
N ARG A 215 -0.92 -1.15 6.34
CA ARG A 215 -1.65 -2.31 6.85
C ARG A 215 -0.73 -3.04 7.81
N ASP A 216 -1.25 -3.47 8.96
CA ASP A 216 -0.43 -4.27 9.87
C ASP A 216 -0.10 -5.58 9.16
N PHE A 217 1.19 -5.91 9.14
CA PHE A 217 1.71 -7.16 8.62
C PHE A 217 1.07 -8.40 9.26
N SER A 218 0.43 -8.29 10.42
CA SER A 218 -0.31 -9.37 11.07
C SER A 218 -1.77 -9.52 10.59
N SER A 219 -2.33 -8.48 9.97
CA SER A 219 -3.75 -8.38 9.61
C SER A 219 -4.01 -8.39 8.10
N TYR A 220 -2.96 -8.42 7.29
CA TYR A 220 -3.08 -8.39 5.85
C TYR A 220 -3.45 -9.77 5.30
N THR A 221 -4.39 -9.77 4.38
CA THR A 221 -4.70 -10.94 3.55
C THR A 221 -4.52 -10.50 2.10
N PRO A 222 -3.74 -11.25 1.28
CA PRO A 222 -3.68 -11.02 -0.15
C PRO A 222 -5.10 -10.98 -0.75
N PRO A 223 -5.41 -10.02 -1.64
CA PRO A 223 -6.75 -9.87 -2.18
C PRO A 223 -7.12 -11.06 -3.09
N GLU A 224 -8.42 -11.35 -3.20
CA GLU A 224 -8.92 -12.38 -4.12
C GLU A 224 -8.55 -12.12 -5.58
N ARG A 225 -8.59 -10.85 -5.97
CA ARG A 225 -8.34 -10.37 -7.32
C ARG A 225 -7.70 -8.99 -7.24
N THR A 226 -6.94 -8.65 -8.27
CA THR A 226 -6.37 -7.31 -8.46
C THR A 226 -6.70 -6.82 -9.87
N LEU A 227 -6.30 -5.59 -10.20
CA LEU A 227 -6.46 -5.06 -11.56
C LEU A 227 -5.49 -5.69 -12.57
N THR A 228 -4.49 -6.44 -12.12
CA THR A 228 -3.51 -7.13 -12.98
C THR A 228 -4.01 -8.54 -13.28
N SER A 229 -4.23 -8.85 -14.56
CA SER A 229 -4.76 -10.13 -15.05
C SER A 229 -3.95 -11.37 -14.65
N ASP A 230 -2.66 -11.15 -14.41
CA ASP A 230 -1.60 -12.12 -14.21
C ASP A 230 -1.30 -12.34 -12.71
N TYR A 231 -2.09 -11.71 -11.83
CA TYR A 231 -2.07 -11.94 -10.39
C TYR A 231 -2.51 -13.35 -10.03
N ASP A 232 -1.69 -14.02 -9.23
CA ASP A 232 -1.99 -15.32 -8.66
C ASP A 232 -2.04 -15.22 -7.13
N ARG A 233 -3.23 -15.49 -6.58
CA ARG A 233 -3.48 -15.42 -5.14
C ARG A 233 -2.65 -16.45 -4.37
N THR A 234 -2.51 -17.66 -4.87
CA THR A 234 -1.78 -18.74 -4.19
C THR A 234 -0.30 -18.38 -4.06
N ILE A 235 0.31 -17.87 -5.13
CA ILE A 235 1.69 -17.37 -5.10
C ILE A 235 1.81 -16.22 -4.09
N ALA A 236 0.87 -15.26 -4.14
CA ALA A 236 0.86 -14.12 -3.23
C ALA A 236 0.76 -14.55 -1.74
N GLU A 237 -0.11 -15.51 -1.42
CA GLU A 237 -0.28 -16.05 -0.06
C GLU A 237 0.98 -16.78 0.43
N ILE A 238 1.59 -17.61 -0.40
CA ILE A 238 2.82 -18.31 -0.04
C ILE A 238 3.95 -17.30 0.21
N SER A 239 4.17 -16.36 -0.72
CA SER A 239 5.20 -15.32 -0.60
C SER A 239 5.02 -14.49 0.67
N TYR A 240 3.79 -14.05 0.93
CA TYR A 240 3.45 -13.25 2.10
C TYR A 240 3.67 -14.04 3.39
N ARG A 241 3.15 -15.27 3.49
CA ARG A 241 3.30 -16.10 4.70
C ARG A 241 4.76 -16.35 5.04
N GLN A 242 5.60 -16.70 4.08
CA GLN A 242 7.03 -16.92 4.34
C GLN A 242 7.74 -15.66 4.84
N ALA A 243 7.42 -14.51 4.25
CA ALA A 243 7.95 -13.23 4.68
C ALA A 243 7.52 -12.87 6.12
N ILE A 244 6.26 -13.10 6.48
CA ILE A 244 5.77 -12.88 7.85
C ILE A 244 6.42 -13.83 8.84
N THR A 245 6.53 -15.13 8.52
CA THR A 245 7.20 -16.12 9.37
C THR A 245 8.64 -15.74 9.67
N PHE A 246 9.40 -15.26 8.68
CA PHE A 246 10.76 -14.77 8.91
C PHE A 246 10.79 -13.58 9.89
N ARG A 247 9.90 -12.61 9.68
CA ARG A 247 9.83 -11.41 10.52
C ARG A 247 9.45 -11.73 11.97
N GLU A 248 8.51 -12.64 12.18
CA GLU A 248 8.09 -13.10 13.50
C GLU A 248 9.19 -13.90 14.21
N LYS A 249 9.83 -14.85 13.49
CA LYS A 249 10.95 -15.65 14.02
C LYS A 249 12.10 -14.77 14.53
N ASN A 250 12.33 -13.62 13.89
CA ASN A 250 13.45 -12.71 14.19
C ASN A 250 13.01 -11.46 14.96
N SER A 251 11.80 -11.44 15.54
CA SER A 251 11.33 -10.31 16.32
C SER A 251 12.22 -10.09 17.55
N GLY A 252 12.80 -8.90 17.69
CA GLY A 252 13.65 -8.55 18.83
C GLY A 252 15.12 -8.97 18.71
N THR A 253 15.58 -9.38 17.53
CA THR A 253 17.00 -9.66 17.28
C THR A 253 17.89 -8.42 17.46
N THR A 254 19.09 -8.63 17.99
CA THR A 254 20.15 -7.62 18.10
C THR A 254 21.21 -7.72 17.01
N ASP A 255 21.15 -8.74 16.15
CA ASP A 255 22.08 -8.90 15.03
C ASP A 255 21.82 -7.84 13.96
N GLU A 256 22.84 -7.03 13.67
CA GLU A 256 22.74 -5.90 12.74
C GLU A 256 22.35 -6.34 11.31
N PHE A 257 22.87 -7.48 10.83
CA PHE A 257 22.53 -7.97 9.50
C PHE A 257 21.12 -8.53 9.44
N VAL A 258 20.65 -9.19 10.50
CA VAL A 258 19.25 -9.63 10.59
C VAL A 258 18.31 -8.43 10.67
N GLN A 259 18.67 -7.37 11.40
CA GLN A 259 17.91 -6.12 11.39
C GLN A 259 17.85 -5.47 10.00
N ARG A 260 18.99 -5.43 9.28
CA ARG A 260 19.02 -4.98 7.88
C ARG A 260 18.14 -5.84 6.97
N GLN A 261 18.11 -7.17 7.18
CA GLN A 261 17.23 -8.10 6.46
C GLN A 261 15.75 -7.79 6.72
N ILE A 262 15.37 -7.56 7.99
CA ILE A 262 14.01 -7.17 8.36
C ILE A 262 13.62 -5.84 7.68
N VAL A 263 14.49 -4.83 7.69
CA VAL A 263 14.20 -3.54 7.02
C VAL A 263 13.96 -3.71 5.52
N VAL A 264 14.77 -4.50 4.84
CA VAL A 264 14.59 -4.76 3.40
C VAL A 264 13.32 -5.56 3.15
N LEU A 265 13.04 -6.57 3.98
CA LEU A 265 11.84 -7.38 3.88
C LEU A 265 10.56 -6.56 4.14
N ASP A 266 10.57 -5.69 5.15
CA ASP A 266 9.48 -4.77 5.47
C ASP A 266 9.18 -3.85 4.29
N TYR A 267 10.22 -3.36 3.61
CA TYR A 267 10.04 -2.54 2.42
C TYR A 267 9.45 -3.32 1.24
N LEU A 268 9.91 -4.57 1.03
CA LEU A 268 9.37 -5.46 0.01
C LEU A 268 7.90 -5.82 0.29
N LEU A 269 7.59 -6.22 1.53
CA LEU A 269 6.23 -6.47 2.02
C LEU A 269 5.35 -5.24 1.85
N PHE A 270 5.85 -4.08 2.23
CA PHE A 270 5.15 -2.81 2.05
C PHE A 270 4.80 -2.58 0.57
N ARG A 271 5.73 -2.78 -0.37
CA ARG A 271 5.42 -2.61 -1.80
C ARG A 271 4.44 -3.66 -2.31
N PHE A 272 4.58 -4.90 -1.84
CA PHE A 272 3.71 -6.03 -2.17
C PHE A 272 2.26 -5.79 -1.73
N MET A 273 2.07 -5.38 -0.47
CA MET A 273 0.74 -5.17 0.14
C MET A 273 -0.04 -4.00 -0.48
N ASN A 274 0.68 -3.08 -1.12
CA ASN A 274 0.12 -1.87 -1.73
C ASN A 274 -0.01 -1.96 -3.25
N LEU A 275 0.05 -3.19 -3.81
CA LEU A 275 -0.20 -3.48 -5.23
C LEU A 275 0.53 -2.52 -6.19
N SER A 276 1.77 -2.15 -5.83
CA SER A 276 2.53 -1.17 -6.60
C SER A 276 2.62 -1.60 -8.07
N PRO A 277 2.22 -0.75 -9.05
CA PRO A 277 2.23 -1.10 -10.47
C PRO A 277 3.66 -1.24 -11.05
N ARG A 278 4.70 -0.98 -10.24
CA ARG A 278 6.10 -1.21 -10.62
C ARG A 278 6.44 -2.70 -10.53
N HIS A 279 7.10 -3.20 -11.58
CA HIS A 279 7.51 -4.59 -11.73
C HIS A 279 8.55 -5.02 -10.67
N TYR A 280 9.66 -4.29 -10.52
CA TYR A 280 10.72 -4.63 -9.55
C TYR A 280 11.22 -3.40 -8.79
N ILE A 281 11.77 -3.61 -7.59
CA ILE A 281 12.40 -2.57 -6.78
C ILE A 281 13.92 -2.58 -7.04
N PRO A 282 14.50 -1.47 -7.54
CA PRO A 282 15.93 -1.39 -7.81
C PRO A 282 16.79 -1.61 -6.56
N THR A 283 17.97 -2.22 -6.75
CA THR A 283 18.92 -2.50 -5.65
C THR A 283 19.31 -1.21 -4.90
N GLU A 284 19.53 -0.11 -5.62
CA GLU A 284 19.89 1.16 -5.00
C GLU A 284 18.74 1.78 -4.20
N GLU A 285 17.48 1.51 -4.56
CA GLU A 285 16.32 1.95 -3.77
C GLU A 285 16.32 1.22 -2.41
N LEU A 286 16.53 -0.10 -2.40
CA LEU A 286 16.62 -0.89 -1.16
C LEU A 286 17.82 -0.52 -0.29
N LYS A 287 18.99 -0.28 -0.90
CA LYS A 287 20.18 0.18 -0.17
C LYS A 287 19.99 1.58 0.43
N LYS A 288 19.26 2.47 -0.26
CA LYS A 288 18.88 3.76 0.31
C LYS A 288 17.97 3.56 1.52
N GLN A 289 16.99 2.65 1.46
CA GLN A 289 16.13 2.34 2.63
C GLN A 289 16.91 1.89 3.87
N LEU A 290 18.05 1.21 3.70
CA LEU A 290 18.94 0.88 4.82
C LEU A 290 19.60 2.12 5.42
N GLN A 291 20.20 2.98 4.59
CA GLN A 291 20.85 4.23 5.05
C GLN A 291 19.86 5.13 5.79
N PHE A 292 18.66 5.19 5.23
CA PHE A 292 17.48 5.82 5.77
C PHE A 292 16.97 5.25 7.11
N ARG A 293 17.44 4.08 7.52
CA ARG A 293 17.17 3.54 8.87
C ARG A 293 18.39 3.67 9.80
N GLY A 294 19.36 4.50 9.42
CA GLY A 294 20.58 4.76 10.21
C GLY A 294 21.70 3.75 9.99
N PHE A 295 21.55 2.82 9.04
CA PHE A 295 22.58 1.82 8.79
C PHE A 295 23.69 2.33 7.87
N GLU A 296 24.92 1.88 8.12
CA GLU A 296 26.05 2.21 7.25
C GLU A 296 25.88 1.71 5.81
N LYS A 297 26.51 2.42 4.88
CA LYS A 297 26.48 2.09 3.45
C LYS A 297 27.27 0.80 3.20
N ILE A 298 26.61 -0.15 2.55
CA ILE A 298 27.21 -1.43 2.15
C ILE A 298 27.39 -1.53 0.64
N SER A 299 28.35 -2.37 0.22
CA SER A 299 28.56 -2.69 -1.19
C SER A 299 27.39 -3.52 -1.75
N THR A 300 27.23 -3.50 -3.07
CA THR A 300 26.18 -4.30 -3.74
C THR A 300 26.40 -5.80 -3.59
N GLN A 301 27.66 -6.25 -3.50
CA GLN A 301 28.00 -7.64 -3.23
C GLN A 301 27.56 -8.05 -1.83
N VAL A 302 27.88 -7.25 -0.80
CA VAL A 302 27.45 -7.51 0.59
C VAL A 302 25.93 -7.51 0.70
N PHE A 303 25.24 -6.57 0.03
CA PHE A 303 23.78 -6.57 0.00
C PHE A 303 23.21 -7.88 -0.60
N ARG A 304 23.77 -8.36 -1.70
CA ARG A 304 23.31 -9.61 -2.35
C ARG A 304 23.56 -10.83 -1.46
N THR A 305 24.74 -10.95 -0.84
CA THR A 305 25.15 -12.17 -0.12
C THR A 305 24.69 -12.21 1.33
N LYS A 306 24.70 -11.08 2.04
CA LYS A 306 24.35 -11.02 3.47
C LYS A 306 22.88 -10.67 3.72
N ILE A 307 22.18 -10.07 2.75
CA ILE A 307 20.78 -9.70 2.89
C ILE A 307 19.89 -10.58 2.03
N ILE A 308 19.97 -10.47 0.69
CA ILE A 308 19.04 -11.17 -0.20
C ILE A 308 19.21 -12.69 -0.17
N ALA A 309 20.44 -13.19 -0.26
CA ALA A 309 20.68 -14.63 -0.20
C ALA A 309 20.24 -15.22 1.14
N ARG A 310 20.59 -14.57 2.26
CA ARG A 310 20.18 -15.02 3.60
C ARG A 310 18.66 -15.05 3.81
N LEU A 311 17.94 -14.06 3.27
CA LEU A 311 16.47 -14.09 3.26
C LEU A 311 15.93 -15.33 2.52
N ARG A 312 16.54 -15.70 1.39
CA ARG A 312 16.15 -16.90 0.62
C ARG A 312 16.52 -18.19 1.31
N ASP A 313 17.70 -18.26 1.93
CA ASP A 313 18.14 -19.41 2.72
C ASP A 313 17.13 -19.70 3.85
N GLU A 314 16.55 -18.65 4.42
CA GLU A 314 15.48 -18.69 5.42
C GLU A 314 14.07 -18.79 4.81
N ARG A 315 13.96 -19.32 3.58
CA ARG A 315 12.72 -19.64 2.86
C ARG A 315 11.85 -18.44 2.47
N VAL A 316 12.34 -17.21 2.58
CA VAL A 316 11.64 -16.04 2.05
C VAL A 316 11.74 -16.03 0.52
N ILE A 317 10.60 -16.06 -0.16
CA ILE A 317 10.56 -16.09 -1.62
C ILE A 317 10.77 -14.68 -2.17
N ILE A 318 11.97 -14.40 -2.70
CA ILE A 318 12.31 -13.12 -3.33
C ILE A 318 12.67 -13.37 -4.78
N SER A 319 11.87 -12.86 -5.71
CA SER A 319 12.17 -12.90 -7.14
C SER A 319 13.20 -11.83 -7.50
N SER A 320 14.14 -12.19 -8.38
CA SER A 320 15.14 -11.27 -8.93
C SER A 320 15.03 -11.16 -10.43
N SER A 321 15.23 -9.95 -10.92
CA SER A 321 15.46 -9.66 -12.34
C SER A 321 16.64 -8.69 -12.49
N LYS A 322 16.98 -8.33 -13.73
CA LYS A 322 17.94 -7.25 -14.01
C LYS A 322 17.48 -5.90 -13.44
N GLU A 323 16.19 -5.73 -13.22
CA GLU A 323 15.58 -4.49 -12.72
C GLU A 323 15.56 -4.40 -11.19
N GLY A 324 15.70 -5.52 -10.48
CA GLY A 324 15.79 -5.54 -9.02
C GLY A 324 15.13 -6.73 -8.35
N TYR A 325 14.46 -6.47 -7.21
CA TYR A 325 13.87 -7.50 -6.35
C TYR A 325 12.40 -7.23 -6.05
N LYS A 326 11.64 -8.29 -5.83
CA LYS A 326 10.22 -8.23 -5.44
C LYS A 326 9.77 -9.52 -4.75
N LEU A 327 8.78 -9.41 -3.85
CA LEU A 327 8.00 -10.56 -3.38
C LEU A 327 7.01 -10.98 -4.49
N PRO A 328 7.09 -12.22 -4.99
CA PRO A 328 6.29 -12.60 -6.14
C PRO A 328 4.80 -12.69 -5.81
N SER A 329 4.01 -12.25 -6.76
CA SER A 329 2.55 -12.29 -6.82
C SER A 329 2.04 -12.85 -8.15
N THR A 330 2.93 -13.10 -9.11
CA THR A 330 2.60 -13.67 -10.42
C THR A 330 3.53 -14.83 -10.77
N HIS A 331 3.10 -15.67 -11.70
CA HIS A 331 3.92 -16.74 -12.26
C HIS A 331 5.15 -16.20 -13.01
N GLN A 332 5.00 -15.06 -13.70
CA GLN A 332 6.08 -14.48 -14.49
C GLN A 332 7.26 -14.08 -13.60
N GLU A 333 7.00 -13.52 -12.43
CA GLU A 333 8.05 -13.09 -11.50
C GLU A 333 8.91 -14.27 -11.00
N LEU A 334 8.28 -15.43 -10.77
CA LEU A 334 8.99 -16.68 -10.44
C LEU A 334 9.79 -17.20 -11.63
N ARG A 335 9.21 -17.16 -12.84
CA ARG A 335 9.91 -17.57 -14.07
C ARG A 335 11.14 -16.70 -14.34
N ASP A 336 11.03 -15.39 -14.12
CA ASP A 336 12.13 -14.43 -14.27
C ASP A 336 13.29 -14.80 -13.32
N PHE A 337 12.97 -15.16 -12.08
CA PHE A 337 13.97 -15.58 -11.11
C PHE A 337 14.72 -16.86 -11.54
N ILE A 338 13.97 -17.89 -11.95
CA ILE A 338 14.57 -19.16 -12.42
C ILE A 338 15.37 -18.94 -13.72
N SER A 339 14.86 -18.13 -14.64
CA SER A 339 15.52 -17.78 -15.90
C SER A 339 16.84 -17.04 -15.66
N LEU A 340 16.85 -16.06 -14.74
CA LEU A 340 18.07 -15.37 -14.34
C LEU A 340 19.09 -16.33 -13.73
N GLY A 341 18.65 -17.22 -12.83
CA GLY A 341 19.51 -18.27 -12.27
C GLY A 341 20.12 -19.16 -13.35
N LYS A 342 19.29 -19.67 -14.28
CA LYS A 342 19.73 -20.49 -15.41
C LYS A 342 20.77 -19.78 -16.28
N SER A 343 20.59 -18.47 -16.52
CA SER A 343 21.53 -17.66 -17.32
C SER A 343 22.92 -17.52 -16.70
N ILE A 344 23.02 -17.68 -15.37
CA ILE A 344 24.29 -17.60 -14.62
C ILE A 344 24.91 -18.99 -14.44
N VAL A 345 24.10 -19.97 -14.04
CA VAL A 345 24.57 -21.32 -13.72
C VAL A 345 24.98 -22.09 -14.97
N THR A 346 24.19 -22.02 -16.06
CA THR A 346 24.46 -22.84 -17.27
C THR A 346 25.83 -22.53 -17.89
N PRO A 347 26.23 -21.25 -18.11
CA PRO A 347 27.56 -20.95 -18.64
C PRO A 347 28.69 -21.35 -17.69
N LEU A 348 28.48 -21.24 -16.36
CA LEU A 348 29.48 -21.65 -15.38
C LEU A 348 29.72 -23.17 -15.42
N LEU A 349 28.64 -23.96 -15.38
CA LEU A 349 28.71 -25.42 -15.51
C LEU A 349 29.34 -25.84 -16.84
N SER A 350 29.00 -25.15 -17.94
CA SER A 350 29.62 -25.42 -19.24
C SER A 350 31.12 -25.17 -19.23
N ARG A 351 31.61 -24.10 -18.59
CA ARG A 351 33.05 -23.81 -18.50
C ARG A 351 33.78 -24.86 -17.64
N LEU A 352 33.18 -25.26 -16.52
CA LEU A 352 33.72 -26.32 -15.67
C LEU A 352 33.82 -27.64 -16.43
N ARG A 353 32.77 -27.99 -17.18
CA ARG A 353 32.76 -29.18 -18.05
C ARG A 353 33.83 -29.11 -19.12
N THR A 354 33.97 -27.98 -19.82
CA THR A 354 35.04 -27.83 -20.82
C THR A 354 36.43 -28.00 -20.20
N CYS A 355 36.67 -27.45 -19.01
CA CYS A 355 37.94 -27.64 -18.29
C CYS A 355 38.19 -29.12 -17.97
N HIS A 356 37.19 -29.79 -17.39
CA HIS A 356 37.23 -31.22 -17.11
C HIS A 356 37.55 -32.04 -18.36
N ASP A 357 36.81 -31.82 -19.46
CA ASP A 357 36.94 -32.60 -20.69
C ASP A 357 38.34 -32.44 -21.32
N VAL A 358 38.90 -31.22 -21.29
CA VAL A 358 40.26 -30.93 -21.80
C VAL A 358 41.34 -31.63 -20.96
N VAL A 359 41.22 -31.56 -19.64
CA VAL A 359 42.19 -32.15 -18.72
C VAL A 359 42.13 -33.67 -18.77
N LYS A 360 40.93 -34.25 -18.77
CA LYS A 360 40.73 -35.69 -18.88
C LYS A 360 41.28 -36.24 -20.19
N LEU A 361 41.04 -35.54 -21.30
CA LEU A 361 41.59 -35.92 -22.60
C LEU A 361 43.12 -35.80 -22.65
N GLY A 362 43.69 -34.71 -22.12
CA GLY A 362 45.13 -34.48 -22.10
C GLY A 362 45.92 -35.42 -21.20
N THR A 363 45.23 -36.10 -20.28
CA THR A 363 45.81 -37.08 -19.34
C THR A 363 45.44 -38.53 -19.69
N ASP A 364 44.89 -38.79 -20.88
CA ASP A 364 44.41 -40.11 -21.31
C ASP A 364 43.44 -40.78 -20.30
N GLY A 365 42.67 -39.95 -19.57
CA GLY A 365 41.73 -40.42 -18.56
C GLY A 365 42.30 -40.59 -17.16
N ASP A 366 43.61 -40.40 -16.93
CA ASP A 366 44.24 -40.54 -15.61
C ASP A 366 43.72 -39.52 -14.59
N PHE A 367 43.20 -38.37 -15.05
CA PHE A 367 42.72 -37.32 -14.17
C PHE A 367 41.28 -36.90 -14.49
N ASP A 368 40.33 -37.44 -13.71
CA ASP A 368 38.90 -37.10 -13.74
C ASP A 368 38.55 -36.14 -12.60
N LEU A 369 38.55 -34.85 -12.92
CA LEU A 369 38.20 -33.77 -11.99
C LEU A 369 36.75 -33.84 -11.47
N PHE A 370 35.83 -34.45 -12.21
CA PHE A 370 34.43 -34.49 -11.77
C PHE A 370 34.19 -35.62 -10.77
N ASP A 371 34.90 -36.75 -10.93
CA ASP A 371 34.91 -37.86 -9.98
C ASP A 371 35.68 -37.49 -8.70
N GLU A 372 36.88 -36.93 -8.82
CA GLU A 372 37.74 -36.58 -7.67
C GLU A 372 37.02 -35.64 -6.68
N PHE A 373 36.34 -34.61 -7.20
CA PHE A 373 35.60 -33.64 -6.40
C PHE A 373 34.14 -34.02 -6.17
N ARG A 374 33.70 -35.21 -6.60
CA ARG A 374 32.29 -35.65 -6.53
C ARG A 374 31.30 -34.60 -7.04
N PHE A 375 31.72 -33.87 -8.07
CA PHE A 375 31.06 -32.63 -8.48
C PHE A 375 29.59 -32.86 -8.88
N VAL A 376 29.32 -33.97 -9.58
CA VAL A 376 27.96 -34.32 -10.02
C VAL A 376 27.07 -34.69 -8.83
N GLU A 377 27.59 -35.42 -7.84
CA GLU A 377 26.86 -35.77 -6.62
C GLU A 377 26.50 -34.52 -5.82
N ASP A 378 27.44 -33.60 -5.64
CA ASP A 378 27.22 -32.34 -4.92
C ASP A 378 26.18 -31.46 -5.61
N VAL A 379 26.20 -31.39 -6.95
CA VAL A 379 25.18 -30.68 -7.73
C VAL A 379 23.81 -31.35 -7.58
N ASN A 380 23.72 -32.68 -7.67
CA ASN A 380 22.47 -33.43 -7.52
C ASN A 380 21.87 -33.25 -6.12
N LYS A 381 22.71 -33.33 -5.08
CA LYS A 381 22.32 -33.09 -3.70
C LYS A 381 21.82 -31.65 -3.49
N ALA A 382 22.48 -30.66 -4.09
CA ALA A 382 22.08 -29.26 -3.99
C ALA A 382 20.72 -28.98 -4.64
N ILE A 383 20.35 -29.69 -5.71
CA ILE A 383 19.04 -29.55 -6.38
C ILE A 383 17.96 -30.50 -5.82
N GLY A 384 18.29 -31.31 -4.82
CA GLY A 384 17.36 -32.24 -4.16
C GLY A 384 17.03 -33.49 -4.98
N ASN A 385 17.86 -33.83 -5.96
CA ASN A 385 17.79 -35.13 -6.64
C ASN A 385 18.65 -36.11 -5.83
N GLU A 386 18.03 -36.85 -4.92
CA GLU A 386 18.64 -38.06 -4.39
C GLU A 386 18.57 -39.13 -5.49
N LEU A 387 19.71 -39.40 -6.12
CA LEU A 387 19.94 -40.59 -6.94
C LEU A 387 20.47 -41.71 -6.05
#